data_AF-A0A838VJZ5-F1
#
_entry.id   AF-A0A838VJZ5-F1
#
_cell.length_a   1.000
_cell.length_b   1.000
_cell.length_c   1.000
_cell.angle_alpha   90.00
_cell.angle_beta   90.00
_cell.angle_gamma   90.00
#
_symmetry.space_group_name_H-M   'P 1'
#
loop_
_entity.id
_entity.type
_entity.pdbx_description
1 polymer ?
#
loop_
_entity_poly.entity_id
_entity_poly.type
_entity_poly.pdbx_seq_one_letter_code
_entity_poly.pdbx_strand_id
1 'polypeptide(L)'
;FPPLHMIYAYTPLASGKTRIQPIYLTEKRQGFFGWFVTRFLLLCTKLAYYALRGEDGQIYDNIRFNPHVILSIDTPLVEYMNYVNKLEPSEWSKASY
;
A
#
# COMPACT_ATOMS: atom_id res chain seq x y z
N PHE A 1 5.87 21.72 -4.90
CA PHE A 1 4.92 21.11 -3.94
C PHE A 1 5.71 20.27 -2.94
N PRO A 2 5.37 20.29 -1.64
CA PRO A 2 6.02 19.42 -0.67
C PRO A 2 5.70 17.94 -1.01
N PRO A 3 6.67 17.02 -0.90
CA PRO A 3 6.44 15.61 -1.17
C PRO A 3 5.46 15.02 -0.14
N LEU A 4 4.52 14.21 -0.62
CA LEU A 4 3.58 13.47 0.21
C LEU A 4 4.05 12.02 0.29
N HIS A 5 4.32 11.53 1.51
CA HIS A 5 4.82 10.19 1.73
C HIS A 5 3.73 9.31 2.35
N MET A 6 3.63 8.08 1.85
CA MET A 6 2.66 7.10 2.33
C MET A 6 3.27 5.70 2.30
N ILE A 7 3.01 4.92 3.34
CA ILE A 7 3.32 3.49 3.39
C ILE A 7 2.00 2.73 3.37
N TYR A 8 1.98 1.65 2.60
CA TYR A 8 0.88 0.70 2.62
C TYR A 8 1.27 -0.55 3.40
N ALA A 9 0.54 -0.82 4.47
CA ALA A 9 0.63 -2.09 5.18
C ALA A 9 -0.55 -2.97 4.77
N TYR A 10 -0.24 -4.17 4.26
CA TYR A 10 -1.22 -5.18 3.88
C TYR A 10 -1.15 -6.33 4.87
N THR A 11 -2.29 -6.73 5.42
CA THR A 11 -2.39 -7.87 6.33
C THR A 11 -3.44 -8.84 5.79
N PRO A 12 -3.06 -10.09 5.45
CA PRO A 12 -4.04 -11.10 5.07
C PRO A 12 -4.92 -11.45 6.26
N LEU A 13 -6.21 -11.64 6.03
CA LEU A 13 -7.19 -12.10 7.01
C LEU A 13 -7.68 -13.49 6.59
N ALA A 14 -8.04 -14.33 7.56
CA ALA A 14 -8.48 -15.71 7.34
C ALA A 14 -9.67 -15.88 6.36
N SER A 15 -10.46 -14.82 6.14
CA SER A 15 -11.61 -14.83 5.23
C SER A 15 -11.27 -14.61 3.75
N GLY A 16 -10.01 -14.75 3.35
CA GLY A 16 -9.55 -14.39 1.99
C GLY A 16 -9.61 -12.89 1.72
N LYS A 17 -9.79 -12.08 2.77
CA LYS A 17 -9.79 -10.62 2.71
C LYS A 17 -8.42 -10.10 3.10
N THR A 18 -8.07 -8.93 2.61
CA THR A 18 -6.84 -8.24 3.03
C THR A 18 -7.21 -6.93 3.72
N ARG A 19 -6.67 -6.71 4.92
CA ARG A 19 -6.74 -5.40 5.57
C ARG A 19 -5.65 -4.52 4.98
N ILE A 20 -6.05 -3.36 4.47
CA ILE A 20 -5.14 -2.34 3.96
C ILE A 20 -5.10 -1.20 4.97
N GLN A 21 -3.92 -0.88 5.49
CA GLN A 21 -3.69 0.22 6.42
C GLN A 21 -2.70 1.21 5.81
N PRO A 22 -3.18 2.36 5.29
CA PRO A 22 -2.30 3.44 4.86
C PRO A 22 -1.72 4.16 6.09
N ILE A 23 -0.42 4.44 6.05
CA ILE A 23 0.29 5.21 7.07
C ILE A 23 0.83 6.47 6.39
N TYR A 24 0.31 7.62 6.81
CA TYR A 24 0.67 8.92 6.23
C TYR A 24 1.85 9.54 6.97
N LEU A 25 2.83 10.01 6.21
CA LEU A 25 4.09 10.51 6.75
C LEU A 25 4.36 11.91 6.19
N THR A 26 4.86 12.78 7.04
CA THR A 26 5.41 14.08 6.63
C THR A 26 6.54 14.45 7.58
N GLU A 27 7.46 15.27 7.11
CA GLU A 27 8.55 15.79 7.93
C GLU A 27 8.04 16.53 9.17
N LYS A 28 8.70 16.31 10.31
CA LYS A 28 8.39 17.02 11.54
C LYS A 28 8.90 18.46 11.43
N ARG A 29 7.99 19.43 11.58
CA ARG A 29 8.30 20.86 11.56
C ARG A 29 8.21 21.43 12.97
N GLN A 30 9.12 22.35 13.31
CA GLN A 30 9.15 22.99 14.62
C GLN A 30 8.24 24.24 14.69
N GLY A 31 7.85 24.60 15.91
CA GLY A 31 7.02 25.78 16.19
C GLY A 31 5.53 25.56 15.95
N PHE A 32 4.73 26.52 16.43
CA PHE A 32 3.26 26.48 16.34
C PHE A 32 2.80 26.39 14.88
N PHE A 33 3.31 27.28 14.01
CA PHE A 33 2.97 27.24 12.58
C PHE A 33 3.41 25.94 11.90
N GLY A 34 4.58 25.42 12.25
CA GLY A 34 5.06 24.13 11.76
C GLY A 34 4.12 22.96 12.11
N TRP A 35 3.49 23.01 13.29
CA TRP A 35 2.47 22.04 13.69
C TRP A 35 1.24 22.11 12.79
N PHE A 36 0.70 23.30 12.48
CA PHE A 36 -0.44 23.45 11.56
C PHE A 36 -0.10 22.97 10.16
N VAL A 37 1.06 23.36 9.62
CA VAL A 37 1.50 22.91 8.29
C VAL A 37 1.62 21.39 8.24
N THR A 38 2.20 20.78 9.27
CA THR A 38 2.31 19.31 9.38
C THR A 38 0.93 18.64 9.36
N ARG A 39 -0.02 19.15 10.17
CA ARG A 39 -1.39 18.63 10.22
C ARG A 39 -2.13 18.81 8.89
N PHE A 40 -1.96 19.96 8.25
CA PHE A 40 -2.55 20.26 6.95
C PHE A 40 -2.03 19.31 5.88
N LEU A 41 -0.71 19.10 5.80
CA LEU A 41 -0.13 18.19 4.82
C LEU A 41 -0.56 16.73 5.03
N LEU A 42 -0.61 16.26 6.28
CA LEU A 42 -1.15 14.92 6.58
C LEU A 42 -2.62 14.78 6.17
N LEU A 43 -3.42 15.83 6.36
CA LEU A 43 -4.81 15.87 5.91
C LEU A 43 -4.88 15.81 4.38
N CYS A 44 -4.06 16.58 3.67
CA CYS A 44 -3.98 16.54 2.21
C CYS A 44 -3.59 15.15 1.70
N THR A 45 -2.57 14.50 2.27
CA THR A 45 -2.18 13.12 1.90
C THR A 45 -3.35 12.14 2.09
N LYS A 46 -4.05 12.25 3.22
CA LYS A 46 -5.22 11.42 3.51
C LYS A 46 -6.34 11.64 2.49
N LEU A 47 -6.66 12.89 2.16
CA LEU A 47 -7.69 13.23 1.18
C LEU A 47 -7.32 12.73 -0.23
N ALA A 48 -6.07 12.90 -0.64
CA ALA A 48 -5.55 12.38 -1.90
C ALA A 48 -5.69 10.85 -1.97
N TYR A 49 -5.36 10.14 -0.89
CA TYR A 49 -5.57 8.69 -0.81
C TYR A 49 -7.04 8.30 -1.02
N TYR A 50 -8.00 8.98 -0.37
CA TYR A 50 -9.42 8.64 -0.54
C TYR A 50 -9.94 8.95 -1.95
N ALA A 51 -9.41 9.99 -2.60
CA ALA A 51 -9.73 10.29 -3.99
C ALA A 51 -9.28 9.16 -4.93
N LEU A 52 -8.05 8.67 -4.78
CA LEU A 52 -7.47 7.62 -5.63
C LEU A 52 -8.04 6.23 -5.30
N ARG A 53 -8.25 5.91 -4.02
CA ARG A 53 -8.74 4.61 -3.55
C ARG A 53 -10.09 4.25 -4.19
N GLY A 54 -10.94 5.23 -4.48
CA GLY A 54 -12.24 4.98 -5.10
C GLY A 54 -12.11 4.32 -6.48
N GLU A 55 -11.17 4.78 -7.29
CA GLU A 55 -10.90 4.24 -8.63
C GLU A 55 -10.15 2.90 -8.53
N ASP A 56 -9.11 2.84 -7.70
CA ASP A 56 -8.27 1.65 -7.55
C ASP A 56 -9.05 0.47 -6.94
N GLY A 57 -9.98 0.73 -6.02
CA GLY A 57 -10.77 -0.30 -5.36
C GLY A 57 -11.61 -1.13 -6.33
N GLN A 58 -12.19 -0.47 -7.35
CA GLN A 58 -12.98 -1.17 -8.38
C GLN A 58 -12.11 -2.08 -9.24
N ILE A 59 -10.87 -1.68 -9.48
CA ILE A 59 -9.89 -2.48 -10.23
C ILE A 59 -9.49 -3.69 -9.37
N TYR A 60 -9.06 -3.48 -8.12
CA TYR A 60 -8.61 -4.56 -7.24
C TYR A 60 -9.66 -5.63 -6.98
N ASP A 61 -10.93 -5.24 -6.80
CA ASP A 61 -12.03 -6.20 -6.57
C ASP A 61 -12.30 -7.11 -7.78
N ASN A 62 -11.87 -6.69 -8.99
CA ASN A 62 -12.16 -7.39 -10.24
C ASN A 62 -10.91 -7.93 -10.96
N ILE A 63 -9.70 -7.67 -10.45
CA ILE A 63 -8.48 -8.26 -11.01
C ILE A 63 -8.57 -9.79 -10.90
N ARG A 64 -8.59 -10.45 -12.07
CA ARG A 64 -8.40 -11.89 -12.19
C ARG A 64 -6.97 -12.15 -12.61
N PHE A 65 -6.08 -12.33 -11.64
CA PHE A 65 -4.68 -12.57 -11.92
C PHE A 65 -4.51 -13.91 -12.67
N ASN A 66 -3.90 -13.87 -13.86
CA ASN A 66 -3.59 -15.06 -14.65
C ASN A 66 -2.10 -15.07 -15.04
N PRO A 67 -1.26 -15.92 -14.40
CA PRO A 67 0.17 -15.96 -14.65
C PRO A 67 0.55 -16.44 -16.06
N HIS A 68 -0.39 -17.00 -16.82
CA HIS A 68 -0.15 -17.55 -18.16
C HIS A 68 -0.46 -16.58 -19.29
N VAL A 69 -0.98 -15.39 -18.99
CA VAL A 69 -1.34 -14.35 -19.97
C VAL A 69 -0.58 -13.07 -19.64
N ILE A 70 0.73 -13.20 -19.47
CA ILE A 70 1.62 -12.09 -19.14
C ILE A 70 2.32 -11.64 -20.42
N LEU A 71 2.26 -10.34 -20.71
CA LEU A 71 2.97 -9.75 -21.84
C LEU A 71 4.46 -9.68 -21.51
N SER A 72 5.32 -9.56 -22.52
CA SER A 72 6.77 -9.43 -22.30
C SER A 72 7.14 -8.24 -21.41
N ILE A 73 6.29 -7.21 -21.36
CA ILE A 73 6.48 -6.04 -20.50
C ILE A 73 6.33 -6.36 -19.01
N ASP A 74 5.58 -7.40 -18.63
CA ASP A 74 5.42 -7.79 -17.22
C ASP A 74 6.43 -8.85 -16.76
N THR A 75 7.51 -9.09 -17.53
CA THR A 75 8.60 -10.00 -17.13
C THR A 75 9.12 -9.72 -15.70
N PRO A 76 9.35 -8.45 -15.27
CA PRO A 76 9.78 -8.18 -13.90
C PRO A 76 8.77 -8.61 -12.83
N LEU A 77 7.47 -8.58 -13.15
CA LEU A 77 6.41 -9.04 -12.25
C LEU A 77 6.51 -10.55 -12.03
N VAL A 78 6.74 -11.32 -13.10
CA VAL A 78 6.91 -12.78 -13.04
C VAL A 78 8.12 -13.16 -12.19
N GLU A 79 9.24 -12.48 -12.39
CA GLU A 79 10.46 -12.71 -11.60
C GLU A 79 10.23 -12.41 -10.12
N TYR A 80 9.58 -11.28 -9.81
CA TYR A 80 9.25 -10.91 -8.45
C TYR A 80 8.32 -11.92 -7.78
N MET A 81 7.28 -12.37 -8.47
CA MET A 81 6.38 -13.41 -7.96
C MET A 81 7.10 -14.74 -7.72
N ASN A 82 7.94 -15.16 -8.67
CA ASN A 82 8.73 -16.38 -8.53
C ASN A 82 9.70 -16.30 -7.34
N TYR A 83 10.24 -15.13 -7.06
CA TYR A 83 11.04 -14.89 -5.86
C TYR A 83 10.19 -14.99 -4.59
N VAL A 84 9.08 -14.26 -4.50
CA VAL A 84 8.19 -14.25 -3.32
C VAL A 84 7.63 -15.64 -3.01
N ASN A 85 7.22 -16.40 -4.01
CA ASN A 85 6.67 -17.76 -3.85
C ASN A 85 7.68 -18.77 -3.28
N LYS A 86 8.99 -18.46 -3.33
CA LYS A 86 10.05 -19.29 -2.73
C LYS A 86 10.38 -18.89 -1.29
N LEU A 87 9.85 -17.77 -0.80
CA LEU A 87 10.09 -17.32 0.55
C LEU A 87 9.29 -18.16 1.54
N GLU A 88 9.94 -18.52 2.65
CA GLU A 88 9.24 -19.11 3.79
C GLU A 88 8.48 -18.02 4.56
N PRO A 89 7.30 -18.33 5.13
CA PRO A 89 6.59 -17.39 5.98
C PRO A 89 7.48 -16.91 7.14
N SER A 90 7.48 -15.60 7.39
CA SER A 90 8.20 -15.00 8.50
C SER A 90 7.67 -15.51 9.86
N GLU A 91 8.52 -15.52 10.89
CA GLU A 91 8.09 -15.78 12.27
C GLU A 91 6.94 -14.86 12.71
N TRP A 92 6.88 -13.64 12.18
CA TRP A 92 5.81 -12.69 12.48
C TRP A 92 4.45 -13.11 11.91
N SER A 93 4.46 -13.96 10.88
CA SER A 93 3.25 -14.57 10.31
C SER A 93 2.66 -15.66 11.21
N LYS A 94 3.44 -16.24 12.13
CA LYS A 94 2.96 -17.29 13.06
C LYS A 94 2.08 -16.75 14.18
N ALA A 95 2.27 -15.48 14.56
CA ALA A 95 1.55 -14.84 15.67
C ALA A 95 0.18 -14.24 15.27
N SER A 96 -0.18 -14.28 13.98
CA SER A 96 -1.37 -13.61 13.43
C SER A 96 -2.54 -14.54 13.11
N TYR A 97 -2.49 -15.80 13.56
CA TYR A 97 -3.56 -16.81 13.39
C TYR A 97 -4.31 -17.08 14.69
#